data_AF-A0ABD5ZFB8-F1
#
_entry.id   AF-A0ABD5ZFB8-F1
#
_cell.length_a   1.000
_cell.length_b   1.000
_cell.length_c   1.000
_cell.angle_alpha   90.00
_cell.angle_beta   90.00
_cell.angle_gamma   90.00
#
_symmetry.space_group_name_H-M   'P 1'
#
loop_
_entity.id
_entity.type
_entity.pdbx_description
1 polymer ?
#
loop_
_entity_poly.entity_id
_entity_poly.type
_entity_poly.pdbx_seq_one_letter_code
_entity_poly.pdbx_strand_id
1 'polypeptide(L)'
;MDERGQAYALEGFMAAILLFTALLFSMQAVILTPTTAGTVDQDVKTQIRAEAHDNLVIANGQGELEHLALYWNNSTGTFAHAYNNLVGYNTKPPCGRAPDAATPKCEDFGERLNATFTSRGFVYNLYLDYRSATNIQQTESTTVVYRGTPSSNAVTATFRVVLYDEMVLRSPEDADGRPLSQLGPDEFYASDIDPGPVYNIVEVRIVVW
;
A
#
# COMPACT_ATOMS: atom_id res chain seq x y z
N MET A 1 57.86 2.49 61.74
CA MET A 1 57.42 1.49 60.76
C MET A 1 55.98 1.86 60.42
N ASP A 2 55.69 2.42 59.23
CA ASP A 2 54.38 2.22 58.55
C ASP A 2 54.09 3.12 57.32
N GLU A 3 54.90 4.11 56.94
CA GLU A 3 54.53 4.95 55.78
C GLU A 3 54.84 4.31 54.41
N ARG A 4 55.89 3.48 54.30
CA ARG A 4 56.32 2.92 53.02
C ARG A 4 55.49 1.70 52.59
N GLY A 5 54.98 0.91 53.54
CA GLY A 5 54.11 -0.23 53.25
C GLY A 5 52.73 0.20 52.73
N GLN A 6 52.20 1.31 53.25
CA GLN A 6 50.95 1.90 52.77
C GLN A 6 51.09 2.49 51.36
N ALA A 7 52.24 3.12 51.04
CA ALA A 7 52.49 3.65 49.71
C ALA A 7 52.50 2.56 48.62
N TYR A 8 53.15 1.41 48.86
CA TYR A 8 53.17 0.30 47.91
C TYR A 8 51.80 -0.39 47.75
N ALA A 9 50.99 -0.46 48.82
CA ALA A 9 49.63 -0.96 48.73
C ALA A 9 48.71 -0.03 47.92
N LEU A 10 48.88 1.30 48.08
CA LEU A 10 48.14 2.31 47.33
C LEU A 10 48.50 2.28 45.84
N GLU A 11 49.78 2.13 45.53
CA GLU A 11 50.30 2.06 44.16
C GLU A 11 49.85 0.78 43.45
N GLY A 12 49.87 -0.36 44.13
CA GLY A 12 49.33 -1.63 43.62
C GLY A 12 47.83 -1.56 43.34
N PHE A 13 47.07 -0.86 44.19
CA PHE A 13 45.63 -0.66 44.00
C PHE A 13 45.33 0.24 42.79
N MET A 14 46.09 1.33 42.61
CA MET A 14 45.95 2.19 41.43
C MET A 14 46.33 1.46 40.14
N ALA A 15 47.41 0.66 40.15
CA ALA A 15 47.80 -0.15 39.00
C ALA A 15 46.72 -1.17 38.63
N ALA A 16 46.09 -1.81 39.62
CA ALA A 16 44.98 -2.73 39.39
C ALA A 16 43.75 -2.03 38.79
N ILE A 17 43.39 -0.84 39.28
CA ILE A 17 42.31 -0.04 38.70
C ILE A 17 42.63 0.35 37.25
N LEU A 18 43.85 0.80 36.96
CA LEU A 18 44.27 1.19 35.61
C LEU A 18 44.22 0.00 34.64
N LEU A 19 44.71 -1.17 35.05
CA LEU A 19 44.61 -2.40 34.25
C LEU A 19 43.16 -2.83 34.04
N PHE A 20 42.32 -2.72 35.06
CA PHE A 20 40.90 -3.06 34.95
C PHE A 20 40.17 -2.10 34.01
N THR A 21 40.43 -0.79 34.10
CA THR A 21 39.86 0.20 33.16
C THR A 21 40.37 -0.02 31.73
N ALA A 22 41.65 -0.31 31.53
CA ALA A 22 42.20 -0.62 30.21
C ALA A 22 41.56 -1.89 29.61
N LEU A 23 41.33 -2.91 30.42
CA LEU A 23 40.66 -4.15 30.00
C LEU A 23 39.17 -3.92 29.69
N LEU A 24 38.47 -3.11 30.50
CA LEU A 24 37.09 -2.71 30.24
C LEU A 24 36.98 -1.91 28.94
N PHE A 25 37.92 -0.98 28.69
CA PHE A 25 38.00 -0.25 27.43
C PHE A 25 38.31 -1.18 26.24
N SER A 26 39.16 -2.20 26.42
CA SER A 26 39.43 -3.16 25.36
C SER A 26 38.24 -4.08 25.08
N MET A 27 37.45 -4.43 26.10
CA MET A 27 36.26 -5.26 25.98
C MET A 27 35.07 -4.51 25.36
N GLN A 28 35.09 -3.17 25.32
CA GLN A 28 34.09 -2.36 24.61
C GLN A 28 34.33 -2.28 23.10
N ALA A 29 35.17 -3.15 22.52
CA ALA A 29 35.26 -3.33 21.07
C ALA A 29 34.01 -4.07 20.55
N VAL A 30 32.84 -3.43 20.61
CA VAL A 30 31.69 -3.87 19.83
C VAL A 30 31.95 -3.42 18.40
N ILE A 31 32.38 -4.37 17.56
CA ILE A 31 32.39 -4.17 16.12
C ILE A 31 30.93 -4.09 15.69
N LEU A 32 30.38 -2.87 15.64
CA LEU A 32 29.17 -2.57 14.90
C LEU A 32 29.53 -2.58 13.41
N THR A 33 29.85 -3.75 12.87
CA THR A 33 29.82 -3.92 11.41
C THR A 33 28.35 -3.80 11.01
N PRO A 34 27.98 -2.81 10.19
CA PRO A 34 26.62 -2.70 9.74
C PRO A 34 26.31 -3.93 8.87
N THR A 35 25.35 -4.78 9.28
CA THR A 35 24.72 -5.78 8.40
C THR A 35 23.72 -5.10 7.43
N THR A 36 24.04 -3.87 6.99
CA THR A 36 23.11 -2.87 6.46
C THR A 36 22.49 -3.22 5.13
N ALA A 37 23.12 -4.06 4.30
CA ALA A 37 22.54 -4.40 3.00
C ALA A 37 21.15 -5.04 3.12
N GLY A 38 20.91 -5.86 4.16
CA GLY A 38 19.60 -6.45 4.42
C GLY A 38 18.68 -5.55 5.25
N THR A 39 19.21 -4.85 6.26
CA THR A 39 18.41 -3.98 7.14
C THR A 39 17.90 -2.73 6.42
N VAL A 40 18.74 -2.07 5.61
CA VAL A 40 18.32 -0.89 4.82
C VAL A 40 17.23 -1.27 3.81
N ASP A 41 17.31 -2.44 3.19
CA ASP A 41 16.26 -2.94 2.29
C ASP A 41 14.93 -3.18 3.04
N GLN A 42 14.98 -3.72 4.26
CA GLN A 42 13.79 -3.91 5.10
C GLN A 42 13.21 -2.58 5.61
N ASP A 43 14.04 -1.62 5.97
CA ASP A 43 13.61 -0.29 6.42
C ASP A 43 12.93 0.47 5.27
N VAL A 44 13.54 0.45 4.07
CA VAL A 44 12.95 1.03 2.86
C VAL A 44 11.61 0.35 2.52
N LYS A 45 11.53 -0.98 2.56
CA LYS A 45 10.28 -1.71 2.33
C LYS A 45 9.21 -1.37 3.37
N THR A 46 9.60 -1.21 4.63
CA THR A 46 8.69 -0.83 5.71
C THR A 46 8.17 0.59 5.52
N GLN A 47 9.04 1.52 5.12
CA GLN A 47 8.65 2.88 4.78
C GLN A 47 7.68 2.91 3.59
N ILE A 48 8.01 2.24 2.47
CA ILE A 48 7.13 2.18 1.29
C ILE A 48 5.77 1.57 1.65
N ARG A 49 5.75 0.53 2.51
CA ARG A 49 4.50 -0.09 2.97
C ARG A 49 3.65 0.89 3.77
N ALA A 50 4.27 1.65 4.67
CA ALA A 50 3.58 2.68 5.46
C ALA A 50 3.04 3.77 4.54
N GLU A 51 3.83 4.30 3.62
CA GLU A 51 3.40 5.31 2.64
C GLU A 51 2.23 4.80 1.78
N ALA A 52 2.27 3.55 1.30
CA ALA A 52 1.17 2.96 0.52
C ALA A 52 -0.10 2.77 1.36
N HIS A 53 0.04 2.31 2.60
CA HIS A 53 -1.09 2.15 3.52
C HIS A 53 -1.72 3.50 3.90
N ASP A 54 -0.90 4.50 4.22
CA ASP A 54 -1.36 5.85 4.58
C ASP A 54 -2.13 6.50 3.42
N ASN A 55 -1.65 6.33 2.18
CA ASN A 55 -2.38 6.78 0.99
C ASN A 55 -3.77 6.13 0.89
N LEU A 56 -3.89 4.83 1.17
CA LEU A 56 -5.18 4.13 1.17
C LEU A 56 -6.10 4.61 2.31
N VAL A 57 -5.55 4.83 3.50
CA VAL A 57 -6.31 5.34 4.67
C VAL A 57 -6.87 6.74 4.39
N ILE A 58 -6.04 7.64 3.84
CA ILE A 58 -6.45 9.00 3.45
C ILE A 58 -7.54 8.92 2.39
N ALA A 59 -7.32 8.12 1.34
CA ALA A 59 -8.29 7.96 0.25
C ALA A 59 -9.63 7.41 0.75
N ASN A 60 -9.61 6.46 1.68
CA ASN A 60 -10.83 5.95 2.29
C ASN A 60 -11.54 7.02 3.13
N GLY A 61 -10.80 7.76 3.96
CA GLY A 61 -11.35 8.85 4.78
C GLY A 61 -11.98 9.97 3.94
N GLN A 62 -11.50 10.15 2.72
CA GLN A 62 -12.06 11.08 1.74
C GLN A 62 -13.15 10.44 0.87
N GLY A 63 -13.43 9.14 0.97
CA GLY A 63 -14.41 8.42 0.16
C GLY A 63 -14.01 8.25 -1.30
N GLU A 64 -12.71 8.30 -1.58
CA GLU A 64 -12.13 8.16 -2.92
C GLU A 64 -12.00 6.70 -3.33
N LEU A 65 -11.74 5.79 -2.37
CA LEU A 65 -11.65 4.35 -2.67
C LEU A 65 -13.00 3.76 -3.08
N GLU A 66 -14.09 4.16 -2.41
CA GLU A 66 -15.45 3.81 -2.83
C GLU A 66 -15.76 4.37 -4.20
N HIS A 67 -15.44 5.65 -4.44
CA HIS A 67 -15.64 6.25 -5.75
C HIS A 67 -14.86 5.52 -6.84
N LEU A 68 -13.60 5.15 -6.59
CA LEU A 68 -12.77 4.36 -7.50
C LEU A 68 -13.42 3.00 -7.78
N ALA A 69 -13.89 2.30 -6.75
CA ALA A 69 -14.52 0.99 -6.88
C ALA A 69 -15.81 1.04 -7.71
N LEU A 70 -16.52 2.17 -7.70
CA LEU A 70 -17.73 2.40 -8.48
C LEU A 70 -17.44 3.11 -9.83
N TYR A 71 -16.20 3.48 -10.14
CA TYR A 71 -15.83 4.22 -11.35
C TYR A 71 -15.73 3.32 -12.58
N TRP A 72 -16.78 2.53 -12.82
CA TRP A 72 -16.87 1.48 -13.82
C TRP A 72 -17.85 1.83 -14.92
N ASN A 73 -17.45 1.58 -16.17
CA ASN A 73 -18.26 1.71 -17.37
C ASN A 73 -18.79 0.31 -17.75
N ASN A 74 -20.08 0.08 -17.55
CA ASN A 74 -20.74 -1.19 -17.82
C ASN A 74 -20.81 -1.51 -19.32
N SER A 75 -20.95 -0.50 -20.18
CA SER A 75 -20.95 -0.67 -21.64
C SER A 75 -19.63 -1.21 -22.20
N THR A 76 -18.49 -0.75 -21.66
CA THR A 76 -17.17 -1.20 -22.15
C THR A 76 -16.56 -2.33 -21.33
N GLY A 77 -17.08 -2.59 -20.12
CA GLY A 77 -16.49 -3.55 -19.19
C GLY A 77 -15.10 -3.12 -18.70
N THR A 78 -14.92 -1.82 -18.44
CA THR A 78 -13.66 -1.23 -17.95
C THR A 78 -13.91 -0.13 -16.93
N PHE A 79 -12.88 0.26 -16.18
CA PHE A 79 -12.93 1.53 -15.46
C PHE A 79 -13.11 2.70 -16.44
N ALA A 80 -13.82 3.75 -16.02
CA ALA A 80 -14.11 4.88 -16.89
C ALA A 80 -12.82 5.58 -17.34
N HIS A 81 -12.71 5.86 -18.64
CA HIS A 81 -11.51 6.41 -19.29
C HIS A 81 -10.23 5.55 -19.16
N ALA A 82 -10.34 4.32 -18.66
CA ALA A 82 -9.24 3.37 -18.72
C ALA A 82 -8.96 2.95 -20.16
N TYR A 83 -7.76 2.43 -20.41
CA TYR A 83 -7.36 2.02 -21.75
C TYR A 83 -8.05 0.71 -22.18
N ASN A 84 -8.05 -0.30 -21.29
CA ASN A 84 -8.79 -1.55 -21.43
C ASN A 84 -8.79 -2.31 -20.08
N ASN A 85 -9.44 -3.47 -20.02
CA ASN A 85 -9.51 -4.32 -18.82
C ASN A 85 -8.21 -5.08 -18.49
N LEU A 86 -7.24 -5.16 -19.41
CA LEU A 86 -5.97 -5.85 -19.19
C LEU A 86 -4.95 -4.98 -18.46
N VAL A 87 -4.85 -3.70 -18.84
CA VAL A 87 -3.86 -2.77 -18.27
C VAL A 87 -4.47 -1.62 -17.46
N GLY A 88 -5.79 -1.48 -17.47
CA GLY A 88 -6.49 -0.40 -16.81
C GLY A 88 -6.02 0.97 -17.32
N TYR A 89 -5.60 1.86 -16.42
CA TYR A 89 -5.09 3.19 -16.77
C TYR A 89 -3.63 3.19 -17.29
N ASN A 90 -2.92 2.07 -17.25
CA ASN A 90 -1.53 1.95 -17.71
C ASN A 90 -0.61 3.02 -17.10
N THR A 91 -0.09 3.96 -17.90
CA THR A 91 0.81 5.04 -17.45
C THR A 91 0.07 6.26 -16.90
N LYS A 92 -1.24 6.35 -17.09
CA LYS A 92 -2.05 7.45 -16.55
C LYS A 92 -2.32 7.23 -15.05
N PRO A 93 -2.55 8.30 -14.28
CA PRO A 93 -3.13 8.17 -12.94
C PRO A 93 -4.51 7.50 -13.02
N PRO A 94 -4.87 6.63 -12.06
CA PRO A 94 -6.23 6.10 -11.99
C PRO A 94 -7.24 7.22 -11.73
N CYS A 95 -8.47 7.02 -12.21
CA CYS A 95 -9.51 8.05 -12.21
C CYS A 95 -9.16 9.33 -12.98
N GLY A 96 -8.26 9.22 -13.97
CA GLY A 96 -7.97 10.33 -14.87
C GLY A 96 -9.21 10.83 -15.61
N ARG A 97 -9.28 12.16 -15.81
CA ARG A 97 -10.42 12.84 -16.43
C ARG A 97 -10.40 12.82 -17.96
N ALA A 98 -11.58 13.02 -18.57
CA ALA A 98 -11.69 13.61 -19.88
C ALA A 98 -11.37 15.14 -19.83
N PRO A 99 -10.83 15.75 -20.89
CA PRO A 99 -10.41 17.15 -20.92
C PRO A 99 -11.49 18.18 -20.53
N ASP A 100 -12.76 17.81 -20.55
CA ASP A 100 -13.97 18.64 -20.39
C ASP A 100 -14.95 18.12 -19.32
N ALA A 101 -14.57 17.11 -18.53
CA ALA A 101 -15.42 16.56 -17.47
C ALA A 101 -15.14 17.19 -16.08
N ALA A 102 -16.14 17.11 -15.20
CA ALA A 102 -15.94 17.40 -13.78
C ALA A 102 -14.93 16.42 -13.17
N THR A 103 -14.09 16.90 -12.25
CA THR A 103 -13.09 16.08 -11.55
C THR A 103 -13.78 14.96 -10.77
N PRO A 104 -13.51 13.67 -11.08
CA PRO A 104 -14.02 12.57 -10.29
C PRO A 104 -13.34 12.59 -8.93
N LYS A 105 -14.09 12.20 -7.89
CA LYS A 105 -13.59 12.26 -6.51
C LYS A 105 -12.29 11.46 -6.30
N CYS A 106 -12.13 10.37 -7.04
CA CYS A 106 -10.93 9.52 -6.96
C CYS A 106 -9.72 10.01 -7.76
N GLU A 107 -9.80 11.15 -8.47
CA GLU A 107 -8.64 11.75 -9.18
C GLU A 107 -7.50 12.07 -8.19
N ASP A 108 -7.84 12.65 -7.05
CA ASP A 108 -6.86 13.03 -6.01
C ASP A 108 -6.08 11.81 -5.49
N PHE A 109 -6.72 10.64 -5.38
CA PHE A 109 -6.02 9.41 -5.03
C PHE A 109 -4.96 9.04 -6.07
N GLY A 110 -5.33 9.08 -7.36
CA GLY A 110 -4.43 8.75 -8.46
C GLY A 110 -3.23 9.68 -8.54
N GLU A 111 -3.46 10.99 -8.38
CA GLU A 111 -2.39 12.00 -8.33
C GLU A 111 -1.47 11.81 -7.12
N ARG A 112 -2.02 11.50 -5.95
CA ARG A 112 -1.20 11.21 -4.75
C ARG A 112 -0.36 9.95 -4.90
N LEU A 113 -0.87 8.88 -5.51
CA LEU A 113 -0.05 7.70 -5.84
C LEU A 113 1.08 8.06 -6.82
N ASN A 114 0.79 8.90 -7.80
CA ASN A 114 1.77 9.34 -8.79
C ASN A 114 2.90 10.16 -8.13
N ALA A 115 2.54 11.10 -7.27
CA ALA A 115 3.48 11.92 -6.51
C ALA A 115 4.30 11.11 -5.49
N THR A 116 3.66 10.14 -4.81
CA THR A 116 4.31 9.32 -3.78
C THR A 116 5.29 8.31 -4.37
N PHE A 117 4.94 7.70 -5.51
CA PHE A 117 5.70 6.57 -6.07
C PHE A 117 6.37 6.91 -7.40
N THR A 118 5.60 7.25 -8.44
CA THR A 118 6.14 7.45 -9.80
C THR A 118 7.19 8.57 -9.82
N SER A 119 6.93 9.70 -9.16
CA SER A 119 7.87 10.83 -9.10
C SER A 119 9.20 10.49 -8.42
N ARG A 120 9.24 9.42 -7.63
CA ARG A 120 10.44 8.91 -6.94
C ARG A 120 11.07 7.71 -7.64
N GLY A 121 10.56 7.33 -8.81
CA GLY A 121 11.08 6.22 -9.62
C GLY A 121 10.54 4.85 -9.25
N PHE A 122 9.57 4.76 -8.34
CA PHE A 122 8.88 3.52 -8.05
C PHE A 122 7.79 3.24 -9.08
N VAL A 123 7.56 1.96 -9.35
CA VAL A 123 6.46 1.48 -10.18
C VAL A 123 5.39 0.89 -9.26
N TYR A 124 4.12 1.07 -9.62
CA TYR A 124 3.04 0.42 -8.88
C TYR A 124 2.00 -0.21 -9.82
N ASN A 125 1.39 -1.29 -9.33
CA ASN A 125 0.14 -1.82 -9.82
C ASN A 125 -0.97 -1.56 -8.80
N LEU A 126 -2.19 -1.42 -9.29
CA LEU A 126 -3.39 -1.23 -8.49
C LEU A 126 -4.46 -2.20 -8.94
N TYR A 127 -5.00 -2.94 -7.98
CA TYR A 127 -6.03 -3.95 -8.20
C TYR A 127 -7.21 -3.71 -7.26
N LEU A 128 -8.40 -4.13 -7.70
CA LEU A 128 -9.53 -4.35 -6.83
C LEU A 128 -9.76 -5.85 -6.73
N ASP A 129 -9.56 -6.37 -5.54
CA ASP A 129 -9.84 -7.74 -5.17
C ASP A 129 -11.25 -7.83 -4.60
N TYR A 130 -12.08 -8.76 -5.05
CA TYR A 130 -13.47 -8.87 -4.61
C TYR A 130 -13.84 -10.33 -4.36
N ARG A 131 -14.91 -10.56 -3.62
CA ARG A 131 -15.36 -11.92 -3.28
C ARG A 131 -16.13 -12.53 -4.44
N SER A 132 -15.85 -13.80 -4.74
CA SER A 132 -16.61 -14.56 -5.72
C SER A 132 -17.97 -14.93 -5.16
N ALA A 133 -19.05 -14.66 -5.90
CA ALA A 133 -20.40 -15.06 -5.51
C ALA A 133 -20.59 -16.59 -5.50
N THR A 134 -19.81 -17.32 -6.30
CA THR A 134 -19.86 -18.80 -6.33
C THR A 134 -19.16 -19.42 -5.13
N ASN A 135 -18.10 -18.76 -4.63
CA ASN A 135 -17.39 -19.19 -3.44
C ASN A 135 -16.83 -17.96 -2.70
N ILE A 136 -17.53 -17.53 -1.66
CA ILE A 136 -17.19 -16.33 -0.88
C ILE A 136 -15.81 -16.39 -0.20
N GLN A 137 -15.19 -17.58 -0.10
CA GLN A 137 -13.82 -17.73 0.41
C GLN A 137 -12.76 -17.41 -0.65
N GLN A 138 -13.15 -17.48 -1.93
CA GLN A 138 -12.29 -17.13 -3.05
C GLN A 138 -12.36 -15.62 -3.32
N THR A 139 -11.21 -15.10 -3.73
CA THR A 139 -11.05 -13.73 -4.18
C THR A 139 -10.77 -13.74 -5.68
N GLU A 140 -11.43 -12.86 -6.40
CA GLU A 140 -11.18 -12.54 -7.80
C GLU A 140 -10.61 -11.12 -7.88
N SER A 141 -9.98 -10.76 -8.99
CA SER A 141 -9.26 -9.49 -9.12
C SER A 141 -9.59 -8.82 -10.44
N THR A 142 -9.81 -7.51 -10.40
CA THR A 142 -9.83 -6.64 -11.59
C THR A 142 -8.67 -5.64 -11.55
N THR A 143 -8.15 -5.32 -12.72
CA THR A 143 -6.99 -4.45 -12.89
C THR A 143 -7.41 -3.00 -13.01
N VAL A 144 -6.98 -2.16 -12.07
CA VAL A 144 -7.11 -0.69 -12.17
C VAL A 144 -5.91 -0.10 -12.89
N VAL A 145 -4.70 -0.51 -12.49
CA VAL A 145 -3.44 -0.06 -13.08
C VAL A 145 -2.49 -1.24 -13.16
N TYR A 146 -1.98 -1.51 -14.37
CA TYR A 146 -0.90 -2.46 -14.58
C TYR A 146 0.25 -1.82 -15.33
N ARG A 147 1.43 -1.83 -14.70
CA ARG A 147 2.70 -1.25 -15.18
C ARG A 147 3.82 -2.30 -15.25
N GLY A 148 3.44 -3.57 -15.35
CA GLY A 148 4.37 -4.69 -15.49
C GLY A 148 4.37 -5.62 -14.29
N THR A 149 5.32 -6.56 -14.29
CA THR A 149 5.44 -7.60 -13.27
C THR A 149 6.20 -7.07 -12.05
N PRO A 150 5.64 -7.17 -10.83
CA PRO A 150 6.34 -6.78 -9.62
C PRO A 150 7.67 -7.53 -9.44
N SER A 151 8.68 -6.85 -8.92
CA SER A 151 9.95 -7.48 -8.56
C SER A 151 9.82 -8.36 -7.31
N SER A 152 10.83 -9.17 -7.01
CA SER A 152 10.86 -9.97 -5.77
C SER A 152 10.87 -9.12 -4.49
N ASN A 153 11.17 -7.84 -4.60
CA ASN A 153 11.20 -6.88 -3.50
C ASN A 153 9.93 -6.03 -3.40
N ALA A 154 8.90 -6.36 -4.18
CA ALA A 154 7.66 -5.61 -4.19
C ALA A 154 6.99 -5.59 -2.81
N VAL A 155 6.42 -4.44 -2.48
CA VAL A 155 5.68 -4.18 -1.25
C VAL A 155 4.21 -4.11 -1.59
N THR A 156 3.38 -4.76 -0.77
CA THR A 156 1.92 -4.74 -0.93
C THR A 156 1.27 -4.03 0.26
N ALA A 157 0.27 -3.20 -0.03
CA ALA A 157 -0.64 -2.62 0.96
C ALA A 157 -2.08 -2.78 0.49
N THR A 158 -3.00 -3.01 1.42
CA THR A 158 -4.41 -3.25 1.12
C THR A 158 -5.34 -2.46 2.04
N PHE A 159 -6.53 -2.16 1.53
CA PHE A 159 -7.61 -1.51 2.29
C PHE A 159 -8.98 -1.99 1.79
N ARG A 160 -9.92 -2.25 2.70
CA ARG A 160 -11.24 -2.79 2.35
C ARG A 160 -12.31 -1.72 2.28
N VAL A 161 -13.15 -1.81 1.27
CA VAL A 161 -14.32 -0.99 1.02
C VAL A 161 -15.52 -1.93 0.90
N VAL A 162 -16.60 -1.62 1.60
CA VAL A 162 -17.85 -2.36 1.50
C VAL A 162 -18.73 -1.66 0.49
N LEU A 163 -19.15 -2.38 -0.54
CA LEU A 163 -20.14 -1.90 -1.51
C LEU A 163 -21.52 -2.39 -1.07
N TYR A 164 -22.52 -1.52 -1.20
CA TYR A 164 -23.90 -1.81 -0.84
C TYR A 164 -24.78 -1.82 -2.08
N ASP A 165 -25.87 -2.56 -2.01
CA ASP A 165 -26.81 -2.77 -3.12
C ASP A 165 -27.34 -1.47 -3.72
N GLU A 166 -27.64 -0.49 -2.89
CA GLU A 166 -28.21 0.81 -3.27
C GLU A 166 -27.18 1.77 -3.88
N MET A 167 -25.89 1.41 -3.87
CA MET A 167 -24.86 2.21 -4.55
C MET A 167 -25.08 2.14 -6.06
N VAL A 168 -24.69 3.19 -6.78
CA VAL A 168 -24.79 3.25 -8.24
C VAL A 168 -23.41 3.51 -8.83
N LEU A 169 -23.18 3.06 -10.06
CA LEU A 169 -21.94 3.32 -10.78
C LEU A 169 -21.69 4.83 -10.90
N ARG A 170 -20.41 5.21 -11.00
CA ARG A 170 -19.93 6.60 -11.00
C ARG A 170 -19.24 7.00 -12.30
N SER A 171 -19.24 6.13 -13.30
CA SER A 171 -18.67 6.42 -14.61
C SER A 171 -19.43 7.57 -15.29
N PRO A 172 -18.74 8.59 -15.83
CA PRO A 172 -19.37 9.66 -16.61
C PRO A 172 -19.74 9.20 -18.03
N GLU A 173 -19.19 8.09 -18.50
CA GLU A 173 -19.40 7.57 -19.85
C GLU A 173 -20.67 6.72 -19.93
N ASP A 174 -20.87 5.86 -18.94
CA ASP A 174 -22.07 5.05 -18.79
C ASP A 174 -22.15 4.48 -17.38
N ALA A 175 -23.16 4.90 -16.62
CA ALA A 175 -23.43 4.47 -15.25
C ALA A 175 -24.90 4.15 -15.01
N ASP A 176 -25.75 4.32 -16.04
CA ASP A 176 -27.22 4.12 -16.15
C ASP A 176 -28.15 4.50 -14.97
N GLY A 177 -27.60 4.96 -13.84
CA GLY A 177 -28.29 5.35 -12.61
C GLY A 177 -28.86 4.20 -11.78
N ARG A 178 -28.69 2.93 -12.18
CA ARG A 178 -29.26 1.80 -11.45
C ARG A 178 -28.43 1.43 -10.21
N PRO A 179 -29.10 0.95 -9.14
CA PRO A 179 -28.42 0.35 -7.99
C PRO A 179 -27.69 -0.94 -8.42
N LEU A 180 -26.58 -1.25 -7.75
CA LEU A 180 -25.76 -2.43 -8.01
C LEU A 180 -26.58 -3.73 -7.98
N SER A 181 -27.57 -3.84 -7.09
CA SER A 181 -28.46 -5.00 -7.00
C SER A 181 -29.35 -5.23 -8.23
N GLN A 182 -29.47 -4.22 -9.11
CA GLN A 182 -30.24 -4.30 -10.36
C GLN A 182 -29.35 -4.49 -11.59
N LEU A 183 -28.03 -4.58 -11.42
CA LEU A 183 -27.09 -4.85 -12.50
C LEU A 183 -27.04 -6.36 -12.79
N GLY A 184 -26.95 -6.70 -14.07
CA GLY A 184 -26.72 -8.06 -14.55
C GLY A 184 -25.28 -8.54 -14.27
N PRO A 185 -25.02 -9.85 -14.40
CA PRO A 185 -23.77 -10.48 -14.01
C PRO A 185 -22.52 -9.98 -14.77
N ASP A 186 -22.69 -9.41 -15.96
CA ASP A 186 -21.59 -8.90 -16.80
C ASP A 186 -21.52 -7.36 -16.83
N GLU A 187 -22.42 -6.67 -16.12
CA GLU A 187 -22.50 -5.20 -16.13
C GLU A 187 -21.51 -4.56 -15.13
N PHE A 188 -21.05 -5.33 -14.15
CA PHE A 188 -20.08 -4.89 -13.15
C PHE A 188 -19.03 -5.98 -12.92
N TYR A 189 -17.81 -5.59 -12.52
CA TYR A 189 -16.71 -6.56 -12.36
C TYR A 189 -16.91 -7.52 -11.20
N ALA A 190 -17.76 -7.17 -10.22
CA ALA A 190 -18.07 -8.00 -9.08
C ALA A 190 -19.54 -8.37 -9.10
N SER A 191 -19.87 -9.56 -8.61
CA SER A 191 -21.25 -9.98 -8.40
C SER A 191 -21.68 -9.76 -6.94
N ASP A 192 -23.00 -9.72 -6.73
CA ASP A 192 -23.60 -9.74 -5.41
C ASP A 192 -23.26 -11.04 -4.67
N ILE A 193 -22.81 -10.94 -3.42
CA ILE A 193 -22.41 -12.07 -2.57
C ILE A 193 -23.40 -12.38 -1.45
N ASP A 194 -24.38 -11.52 -1.19
CA ASP A 194 -25.30 -11.66 -0.07
C ASP A 194 -26.69 -11.09 -0.40
N PRO A 195 -27.80 -11.80 -0.14
CA PRO A 195 -29.14 -11.27 -0.39
C PRO A 195 -29.56 -10.13 0.56
N GLY A 196 -28.67 -9.67 1.45
CA GLY A 196 -28.85 -8.55 2.35
C GLY A 196 -28.38 -7.23 1.72
N PRO A 197 -28.03 -6.20 2.52
CA PRO A 197 -27.72 -4.87 1.99
C PRO A 197 -26.30 -4.75 1.41
N VAL A 198 -25.44 -5.76 1.64
CA VAL A 198 -24.03 -5.74 1.23
C VAL A 198 -23.90 -6.44 -0.11
N TYR A 199 -23.48 -5.68 -1.12
CA TYR A 199 -23.27 -6.21 -2.46
C TYR A 199 -21.96 -7.01 -2.55
N ASN A 200 -20.84 -6.42 -2.13
CA ASN A 200 -19.54 -7.10 -2.11
C ASN A 200 -18.56 -6.39 -1.16
N ILE A 201 -17.49 -7.09 -0.76
CA ILE A 201 -16.38 -6.52 -0.01
C ILE A 201 -15.16 -6.45 -0.93
N VAL A 202 -14.82 -5.24 -1.35
CA VAL A 202 -13.72 -4.96 -2.27
C VAL A 202 -12.47 -4.56 -1.49
N GLU A 203 -11.36 -5.21 -1.75
CA GLU A 203 -10.04 -4.88 -1.22
C GLU A 203 -9.22 -4.17 -2.29
N VAL A 204 -8.94 -2.88 -2.06
CA VAL A 204 -8.03 -2.10 -2.90
C VAL A 204 -6.60 -2.51 -2.56
N ARG A 205 -5.89 -3.10 -3.52
CA ARG A 205 -4.52 -3.60 -3.34
C ARG A 205 -3.53 -2.83 -4.20
N ILE A 206 -2.58 -2.17 -3.55
CA ILE A 206 -1.43 -1.53 -4.21
C ILE A 206 -0.22 -2.46 -4.08
N VAL A 207 0.50 -2.68 -5.19
CA VAL A 207 1.78 -3.38 -5.22
C VAL A 207 2.83 -2.43 -5.78
N VAL A 208 3.87 -2.08 -5.01
CA VAL A 208 4.90 -1.08 -5.35
C VAL A 208 6.28 -1.74 -5.40
N TRP A 209 7.13 -1.39 -6.38
CA TRP A 209 8.50 -1.89 -6.48
C TRP A 209 9.44 -0.93 -7.22
#